data_AF-A0A1W1BJH7-F1
#
_entry.id   AF-A0A1W1BJH7-F1
#
_cell.length_a   1.000
_cell.length_b   1.000
_cell.length_c   1.000
_cell.angle_alpha   90.00
_cell.angle_beta   90.00
_cell.angle_gamma   90.00
#
_symmetry.space_group_name_H-M   'P 1'
#
loop_
_entity.id
_entity.type
_entity.pdbx_description
1 polymer ?
#
loop_
_entity_poly.entity_id
_entity_poly.type
_entity_poly.pdbx_seq_one_letter_code
_entity_poly.pdbx_strand_id
1 'polypeptide(L)'
;MLDITQSIKNLQTDDISDNLLHYDYNTKHLLSLVDRGIELDDPAYLSSYRSFEGEVYENFIYEKLLRYAEKNDYIEKFILKGFHQNRHKAYANTLSISEKEQIVYRTKSREISEFDAMFITKNNELYFVEMTLVKSVLKLRKRLRKKYALLETIFPNYTIKALIILNEGATGVKQFPSYCKVWFTKEFSAAKVFEYITTLKKRKLLPKEKIQSKKMIEAHTLKLHPFRYYNTMSWITKSLRGEKNHIINMKFLMSDAIQRYHNLYNKFYIGFIALKHIKNSLKIQDGEYDENQRVVVALEKKFSDEIVVTYYIQINRKRLYLYSFNDSGNLQKEKKDPYGITVTEVFHINKLMDAKYELSVSKIKTIKKLLKESYQRNK
;
A
#
# COMPACT_ATOMS: atom_id res chain seq x y z
N MET A 1 8.79 20.66 16.89
CA MET A 1 8.25 20.69 15.51
C MET A 1 9.16 19.83 14.62
N LEU A 2 8.62 19.13 13.61
CA LEU A 2 9.42 18.28 12.71
C LEU A 2 9.90 19.05 11.49
N ASP A 3 11.04 19.72 11.57
CA ASP A 3 11.56 20.48 10.44
C ASP A 3 12.75 19.79 9.80
N ILE A 4 12.81 19.85 8.46
CA ILE A 4 13.85 19.19 7.67
C ILE A 4 15.21 19.83 7.96
N THR A 5 16.24 19.01 8.11
CA THR A 5 17.61 19.51 8.27
C THR A 5 18.25 19.79 6.91
N GLN A 6 19.27 20.65 6.89
CA GLN A 6 20.06 20.89 5.68
C GLN A 6 20.74 19.61 5.17
N SER A 7 21.11 18.70 6.06
CA SER A 7 21.72 17.42 5.67
C SER A 7 20.77 16.53 4.87
N ILE A 8 19.50 16.44 5.29
CA ILE A 8 18.46 15.72 4.55
C ILE A 8 18.10 16.46 3.27
N LYS A 9 17.85 17.78 3.36
CA LYS A 9 17.46 18.61 2.20
C LYS A 9 18.48 18.53 1.06
N ASN A 10 19.76 18.62 1.40
CA ASN A 10 20.86 18.62 0.43
C ASN A 10 21.43 17.23 0.13
N LEU A 11 20.86 16.16 0.69
CA LEU A 11 21.29 14.77 0.49
C LEU A 11 22.79 14.54 0.78
N GLN A 12 23.31 15.13 1.85
CA GLN A 12 24.72 14.96 2.26
C GLN A 12 25.00 13.50 2.66
N THR A 13 26.17 12.94 2.37
CA THR A 13 26.46 11.50 2.58
C THR A 13 27.42 11.20 3.72
N ASP A 14 28.09 12.20 4.28
CA ASP A 14 29.34 12.03 5.04
C ASP A 14 29.17 11.17 6.30
N ASP A 15 28.00 11.21 6.91
CA ASP A 15 27.62 10.49 8.13
C ASP A 15 26.98 9.11 7.89
N ILE A 16 26.72 8.71 6.63
CA ILE A 16 25.99 7.46 6.31
C ILE A 16 26.59 6.63 5.17
N SER A 17 27.66 7.11 4.52
CA SER A 17 28.16 6.56 3.24
C SER A 17 28.40 5.04 3.27
N ASP A 18 29.17 4.53 4.22
CA ASP A 18 29.48 3.09 4.29
C ASP A 18 28.27 2.26 4.74
N ASN A 19 27.39 2.82 5.58
CA ASN A 19 26.14 2.16 5.99
C ASN A 19 25.25 1.81 4.79
N LEU A 20 25.20 2.68 3.78
CA LEU A 20 24.43 2.41 2.56
C LEU A 20 24.93 1.19 1.79
N LEU A 21 26.22 0.88 1.88
CA LEU A 21 26.85 -0.24 1.17
C LEU A 21 26.68 -1.59 1.89
N HIS A 22 26.06 -1.58 3.08
CA HIS A 22 25.75 -2.78 3.87
C HIS A 22 24.34 -3.34 3.65
N TYR A 23 23.49 -2.64 2.89
CA TYR A 23 22.17 -3.11 2.49
C TYR A 23 22.26 -4.09 1.31
N ASP A 24 21.36 -5.08 1.27
CA ASP A 24 21.27 -6.05 0.18
C ASP A 24 20.28 -5.55 -0.89
N TYR A 25 20.79 -4.86 -1.90
CA TYR A 25 19.99 -4.30 -2.98
C TYR A 25 19.63 -5.34 -4.04
N ASN A 26 18.41 -5.27 -4.58
CA ASN A 26 17.98 -6.17 -5.64
C ASN A 26 18.58 -5.79 -7.00
N THR A 27 19.83 -6.19 -7.22
CA THR A 27 20.64 -5.78 -8.38
C THR A 27 20.85 -6.87 -9.43
N LYS A 28 20.43 -8.12 -9.17
CA LYS A 28 20.71 -9.26 -10.07
C LYS A 28 20.30 -9.03 -11.52
N HIS A 29 19.10 -8.49 -11.74
CA HIS A 29 18.62 -8.22 -13.10
C HIS A 29 19.38 -7.06 -13.76
N LEU A 30 19.63 -5.99 -13.01
CA LEU A 30 20.39 -4.83 -13.48
C LEU A 30 21.80 -5.22 -13.91
N LEU A 31 22.51 -6.00 -13.08
CA LEU A 31 23.85 -6.49 -13.38
C LEU A 31 23.85 -7.39 -14.63
N SER A 32 22.85 -8.27 -14.77
CA SER A 32 22.70 -9.09 -15.98
C SER A 32 22.47 -8.26 -17.27
N LEU A 33 21.87 -7.06 -17.18
CA LEU A 33 21.74 -6.15 -18.32
C LEU A 33 23.09 -5.50 -18.66
N VAL A 34 23.85 -5.08 -17.63
CA VAL A 34 25.21 -4.55 -17.78
C VAL A 34 26.15 -5.57 -18.42
N ASP A 35 26.14 -6.81 -17.93
CA ASP A 35 26.99 -7.89 -18.45
C ASP A 35 26.69 -8.23 -19.92
N ARG A 36 25.47 -7.94 -20.38
CA ARG A 36 25.03 -8.10 -21.77
C ARG A 36 25.32 -6.88 -22.65
N GLY A 37 25.90 -5.81 -22.10
CA GLY A 37 26.21 -4.58 -22.82
C GLY A 37 24.96 -3.83 -23.30
N ILE A 38 23.84 -3.95 -22.57
CA ILE A 38 22.62 -3.20 -22.90
C ILE A 38 22.86 -1.70 -22.70
N GLU A 39 22.42 -0.88 -23.66
CA GLU A 39 22.59 0.57 -23.62
C GLU A 39 21.83 1.21 -22.45
N LEU A 40 22.37 2.33 -21.93
CA LEU A 40 21.85 2.98 -20.71
C LEU A 40 20.49 3.65 -20.92
N ASP A 41 20.13 3.97 -22.15
CA ASP A 41 18.85 4.54 -22.55
C ASP A 41 17.82 3.47 -22.94
N ASP A 42 18.22 2.19 -22.98
CA ASP A 42 17.30 1.08 -23.20
C ASP A 42 16.21 1.06 -22.11
N PRO A 43 14.92 0.91 -22.49
CA PRO A 43 13.82 0.90 -21.52
C PRO A 43 13.95 -0.14 -20.40
N ALA A 44 14.51 -1.32 -20.68
CA ALA A 44 14.73 -2.36 -19.68
C ALA A 44 15.83 -1.96 -18.68
N TYR A 45 16.94 -1.38 -19.17
CA TYR A 45 17.98 -0.83 -18.31
C TYR A 45 17.43 0.30 -17.44
N LEU A 46 16.80 1.31 -18.05
CA LEU A 46 16.22 2.44 -17.34
C LEU A 46 15.22 1.99 -16.27
N SER A 47 14.33 1.06 -16.60
CA SER A 47 13.37 0.56 -15.62
C SER A 47 14.03 -0.17 -14.46
N SER A 48 15.06 -0.99 -14.73
CA SER A 48 15.77 -1.72 -13.68
C SER A 48 16.61 -0.79 -12.82
N TYR A 49 17.30 0.19 -13.42
CA TYR A 49 18.10 1.18 -12.72
C TYR A 49 17.23 2.10 -11.85
N ARG A 50 16.08 2.55 -12.33
CA ARG A 50 15.14 3.37 -11.54
C ARG A 50 14.58 2.62 -10.33
N SER A 51 14.36 1.32 -10.45
CA SER A 51 13.94 0.49 -9.32
C SER A 51 15.05 0.41 -8.26
N PHE A 52 16.29 0.17 -8.69
CA PHE A 52 17.46 0.17 -7.81
C PHE A 52 17.69 1.54 -7.16
N GLU A 53 17.63 2.62 -7.94
CA GLU A 53 17.82 3.99 -7.44
C GLU A 53 16.77 4.36 -6.38
N GLY A 54 15.52 3.92 -6.57
CA GLY A 54 14.47 4.07 -5.56
C GLY A 54 14.79 3.35 -4.24
N GLU A 55 15.28 2.11 -4.32
CA GLU A 55 15.66 1.31 -3.13
C GLU A 55 16.82 1.96 -2.37
N VAL A 56 17.85 2.46 -3.09
CA VAL A 56 18.97 3.18 -2.48
C VAL A 56 18.49 4.50 -1.85
N TYR A 57 17.60 5.24 -2.51
CA TYR A 57 17.03 6.46 -1.96
C TYR A 57 16.26 6.20 -0.66
N GLU A 58 15.48 5.12 -0.62
CA GLU A 58 14.74 4.73 0.57
C GLU A 58 15.67 4.43 1.76
N ASN A 59 16.75 3.68 1.53
CA ASN A 59 17.73 3.39 2.58
C ASN A 59 18.54 4.63 2.97
N PHE A 60 18.86 5.51 2.02
CA PHE A 60 19.52 6.79 2.28
C PHE A 60 18.68 7.64 3.25
N ILE A 61 17.41 7.86 2.92
CA ILE A 61 16.52 8.68 3.74
C ILE A 61 16.26 8.00 5.09
N TYR A 62 16.13 6.68 5.12
CA TYR A 62 15.99 5.93 6.37
C TYR A 62 17.18 6.17 7.32
N GLU A 63 18.42 6.01 6.85
CA GLU A 63 19.63 6.28 7.65
C GLU A 63 19.69 7.71 8.18
N LYS A 64 19.23 8.67 7.37
CA LYS A 64 19.13 10.07 7.80
C LYS A 64 18.05 10.31 8.84
N LEU A 65 16.88 9.70 8.66
CA LEU A 65 15.78 9.81 9.61
C LEU A 65 16.14 9.16 10.95
N LEU A 66 16.92 8.08 10.94
CA LEU A 66 17.41 7.42 12.14
C LEU A 66 18.28 8.37 12.99
N ARG A 67 19.27 9.02 12.37
CA ARG A 67 20.14 10.03 13.00
C ARG A 67 19.36 11.29 13.42
N TYR A 68 18.39 11.70 12.61
CA TYR A 68 17.49 12.81 12.94
C TYR A 68 16.66 12.50 14.19
N ALA A 69 16.07 11.31 14.27
CA ALA A 69 15.24 10.88 15.39
C ALA A 69 16.02 10.74 16.70
N GLU A 70 17.26 10.27 16.61
CA GLU A 70 18.16 10.22 17.77
C GLU A 70 18.32 11.61 18.41
N LYS A 71 18.64 12.61 17.59
CA LYS A 71 18.93 13.98 18.03
C LYS A 71 17.70 14.83 18.31
N ASN A 72 16.54 14.49 17.73
CA ASN A 72 15.33 15.31 17.86
C ASN A 72 14.54 14.94 19.11
N ASP A 73 14.41 15.87 20.06
CA ASP A 73 13.69 15.66 21.31
C ASP A 73 12.18 15.56 21.16
N TYR A 74 11.60 15.95 20.02
CA TYR A 74 10.19 15.77 19.76
C TYR A 74 9.83 14.29 19.48
N ILE A 75 10.79 13.54 18.94
CA ILE A 75 10.62 12.12 18.63
C ILE A 75 10.93 11.30 19.89
N GLU A 76 9.94 10.54 20.33
CA GLU A 76 10.06 9.65 21.49
C GLU A 76 10.55 8.27 21.07
N LYS A 77 10.02 7.72 19.97
CA LYS A 77 10.36 6.39 19.47
C LYS A 77 10.52 6.39 17.97
N PHE A 78 11.49 5.65 17.46
CA PHE A 78 11.71 5.42 16.04
C PHE A 78 11.78 3.92 15.78
N ILE A 79 11.08 3.46 14.74
CA ILE A 79 10.92 2.04 14.46
C ILE A 79 12.10 1.57 13.58
N LEU A 80 12.83 0.58 14.08
CA LEU A 80 13.96 -0.02 13.41
C LEU A 80 13.55 -0.90 12.23
N LYS A 81 14.32 -0.83 11.13
CA LYS A 81 14.23 -1.67 9.92
C LYS A 81 15.64 -2.05 9.46
N GLY A 82 15.78 -2.95 8.48
CA GLY A 82 17.11 -3.30 7.97
C GLY A 82 17.94 -4.09 8.98
N PHE A 83 19.26 -3.99 8.82
CA PHE A 83 20.25 -4.55 9.74
C PHE A 83 20.28 -3.90 11.13
N HIS A 84 19.48 -2.85 11.38
CA HIS A 84 19.44 -2.14 12.66
C HIS A 84 18.73 -2.92 13.78
N GLN A 85 17.97 -3.96 13.46
CA GLN A 85 17.27 -4.78 14.45
C GLN A 85 17.71 -6.25 14.48
N ASN A 86 17.28 -6.99 15.50
CA ASN A 86 17.69 -8.37 15.71
C ASN A 86 16.71 -9.37 15.09
N ARG A 87 17.17 -10.15 14.09
CA ARG A 87 16.51 -11.29 13.43
C ARG A 87 15.11 -11.01 12.83
N HIS A 88 14.87 -11.55 11.63
CA HIS A 88 13.54 -11.56 11.04
C HIS A 88 12.57 -12.34 11.94
N LYS A 89 11.45 -11.71 12.33
CA LYS A 89 10.37 -12.38 13.03
C LYS A 89 9.03 -12.06 12.36
N ALA A 90 8.48 -13.06 11.69
CA ALA A 90 7.18 -12.97 11.03
C ALA A 90 6.06 -13.18 12.06
N TYR A 91 5.68 -12.12 12.77
CA TYR A 91 4.54 -12.16 13.69
C TYR A 91 3.24 -11.87 12.93
N ALA A 92 2.20 -12.65 13.22
CA ALA A 92 0.89 -12.47 12.60
C ALA A 92 0.04 -11.41 13.33
N ASN A 93 -0.73 -10.64 12.56
CA ASN A 93 -1.63 -9.58 13.03
C ASN A 93 -0.92 -8.48 13.84
N THR A 94 0.31 -8.17 13.44
CA THR A 94 1.09 -7.09 14.05
C THR A 94 2.01 -6.41 13.04
N LEU A 95 2.65 -5.33 13.47
CA LEU A 95 3.80 -4.76 12.77
C LEU A 95 5.02 -5.67 12.97
N SER A 96 5.67 -5.97 11.88
CA SER A 96 6.83 -6.85 11.82
C SER A 96 7.72 -6.43 10.67
N ILE A 97 8.75 -7.22 10.42
CA ILE A 97 9.76 -6.93 9.41
C ILE A 97 9.68 -8.02 8.37
N SER A 98 9.55 -7.60 7.11
CA SER A 98 9.51 -8.52 5.99
C SER A 98 10.87 -9.17 5.76
N GLU A 99 10.90 -10.18 4.88
CA GLU A 99 12.15 -10.75 4.39
C GLU A 99 13.00 -9.73 3.64
N LYS A 100 12.35 -8.71 3.06
CA LYS A 100 13.00 -7.56 2.41
C LYS A 100 13.41 -6.45 3.38
N GLU A 101 13.43 -6.76 4.67
CA GLU A 101 13.79 -5.84 5.76
C GLU A 101 12.94 -4.57 5.89
N GLN A 102 11.72 -4.57 5.33
CA GLN A 102 10.79 -3.45 5.40
C GLN A 102 9.82 -3.58 6.57
N ILE A 103 9.33 -2.46 7.10
CA ILE A 103 8.29 -2.44 8.13
C ILE A 103 6.96 -2.79 7.49
N VAL A 104 6.33 -3.89 7.91
CA VAL A 104 5.07 -4.36 7.32
C VAL A 104 4.02 -4.66 8.40
N TYR A 105 2.77 -4.34 8.10
CA TYR A 105 1.65 -4.94 8.81
C TYR A 105 1.22 -6.21 8.09
N ARG A 106 1.23 -7.32 8.82
CA ARG A 106 1.01 -8.65 8.26
C ARG A 106 -0.18 -9.34 8.95
N THR A 107 -1.04 -9.95 8.15
CA THR A 107 -1.99 -10.98 8.62
C THR A 107 -1.30 -12.34 8.61
N LYS A 108 -1.93 -13.39 9.16
CA LYS A 108 -1.35 -14.76 9.17
C LYS A 108 -0.74 -15.22 7.82
N SER A 109 -1.28 -14.77 6.69
CA SER A 109 -0.90 -15.27 5.35
C SER A 109 -0.37 -14.20 4.39
N ARG A 110 -0.57 -12.90 4.66
CA ARG A 110 -0.29 -11.83 3.69
C ARG A 110 0.10 -10.52 4.37
N GLU A 111 1.02 -9.80 3.75
CA GLU A 111 1.32 -8.40 4.03
C GLU A 111 0.20 -7.51 3.48
N ILE A 112 -0.27 -6.58 4.32
CA ILE A 112 -1.39 -5.67 4.00
C ILE A 112 -0.85 -4.33 3.52
N SER A 113 0.21 -3.87 4.19
CA SER A 113 0.87 -2.60 3.93
C SER A 113 2.32 -2.67 4.39
N GLU A 114 3.16 -1.94 3.68
CA GLU A 114 4.57 -1.67 3.96
C GLU A 114 4.73 -0.20 4.36
N PHE A 115 5.80 0.15 5.08
CA PHE A 115 6.11 1.51 5.50
C PHE A 115 7.62 1.76 5.40
N ASP A 116 8.00 2.89 4.80
CA ASP A 116 9.40 3.19 4.51
C ASP A 116 10.15 3.56 5.81
N ALA A 117 9.48 4.27 6.71
CA ALA A 117 9.88 4.51 8.09
C ALA A 117 8.66 4.82 8.97
N MET A 118 8.80 4.66 10.28
CA MET A 118 7.77 5.02 11.26
C MET A 118 8.39 5.59 12.53
N PHE A 119 7.72 6.53 13.19
CA PHE A 119 8.13 7.05 14.48
C PHE A 119 6.95 7.61 15.29
N ILE A 120 7.14 7.73 16.60
CA ILE A 120 6.16 8.24 17.55
C ILE A 120 6.74 9.49 18.21
N THR A 121 5.91 10.51 18.36
CA THR A 121 6.27 11.77 19.03
C THR A 121 5.76 11.82 20.45
N LYS A 122 6.28 12.77 21.24
CA LYS A 122 5.83 13.04 22.62
C LYS A 122 4.33 13.37 22.75
N ASN A 123 3.67 13.72 21.65
CA ASN A 123 2.25 14.11 21.62
C ASN A 123 1.32 12.96 21.24
N ASN A 124 1.75 11.70 21.37
CA ASN A 124 1.01 10.52 20.90
C ASN A 124 0.61 10.63 19.42
N GLU A 125 1.51 11.17 18.60
CA GLU A 125 1.36 11.17 17.15
C GLU A 125 2.19 10.03 16.59
N LEU A 126 1.60 9.22 15.73
CA LEU A 126 2.30 8.19 14.98
C LEU A 126 2.49 8.67 13.55
N TYR A 127 3.74 8.90 13.19
CA TYR A 127 4.14 9.24 11.83
C TYR A 127 4.52 7.98 11.08
N PHE A 128 3.94 7.80 9.91
CA PHE A 128 4.50 6.94 8.87
C PHE A 128 5.12 7.80 7.78
N VAL A 129 6.20 7.32 7.17
CA VAL A 129 6.94 8.05 6.15
C VAL A 129 6.68 7.39 4.80
N GLU A 130 6.41 8.22 3.78
CA GLU A 130 6.49 7.83 2.38
C GLU A 130 7.55 8.68 1.68
N MET A 131 8.37 8.04 0.86
CA MET A 131 9.31 8.73 0.00
C MET A 131 9.19 8.27 -1.45
N THR A 132 9.42 9.18 -2.40
CA THR A 132 9.43 8.81 -3.81
C THR A 132 10.23 9.78 -4.65
N LEU A 133 10.94 9.23 -5.64
CA LEU A 133 11.61 9.99 -6.70
C LEU A 133 10.66 10.41 -7.83
N VAL A 134 9.41 9.91 -7.83
CA VAL A 134 8.44 10.17 -8.90
C VAL A 134 7.84 11.58 -8.74
N LYS A 135 7.87 12.37 -9.82
CA LYS A 135 7.37 13.75 -9.82
C LYS A 135 5.86 13.88 -9.61
N SER A 136 5.06 12.89 -10.01
CA SER A 136 3.59 12.92 -9.85
C SER A 136 3.14 12.14 -8.61
N VAL A 137 2.43 12.82 -7.71
CA VAL A 137 1.97 12.23 -6.43
C VAL A 137 0.59 11.56 -6.49
N LEU A 138 -0.06 11.47 -7.66
CA LEU A 138 -1.43 10.97 -7.78
C LEU A 138 -1.58 9.52 -7.26
N LYS A 139 -0.66 8.63 -7.67
CA LYS A 139 -0.64 7.23 -7.20
C LYS A 139 -0.30 7.14 -5.71
N LEU A 140 0.60 7.99 -5.23
CA LEU A 140 1.01 8.06 -3.83
C LEU A 140 -0.19 8.36 -2.92
N ARG A 141 -1.07 9.30 -3.30
CA ARG A 141 -2.29 9.63 -2.52
C ARG A 141 -3.21 8.43 -2.27
N LYS A 142 -3.35 7.52 -3.24
CA LYS A 142 -4.12 6.27 -3.06
C LYS A 142 -3.49 5.36 -2.01
N ARG A 143 -2.15 5.22 -2.03
CA ARG A 143 -1.41 4.42 -1.04
C ARG A 143 -1.52 5.03 0.36
N LEU A 144 -1.41 6.36 0.47
CA LEU A 144 -1.54 7.10 1.73
C LEU A 144 -2.88 6.86 2.41
N ARG A 145 -3.99 6.95 1.66
CA ARG A 145 -5.33 6.69 2.20
C ARG A 145 -5.45 5.32 2.86
N LYS A 146 -4.89 4.29 2.22
CA LYS A 146 -4.90 2.91 2.76
C LYS A 146 -4.02 2.77 4.00
N LYS A 147 -2.80 3.33 3.96
CA LYS A 147 -1.84 3.33 5.08
C LYS A 147 -2.41 4.04 6.31
N TYR A 148 -2.96 5.23 6.09
CA TYR A 148 -3.63 6.03 7.11
C TYR A 148 -4.79 5.25 7.76
N ALA A 149 -5.72 4.72 6.97
CA ALA A 149 -6.87 3.97 7.48
C ALA A 149 -6.48 2.70 8.24
N LEU A 150 -5.41 2.00 7.81
CA LEU A 150 -4.86 0.86 8.55
C LEU A 150 -4.35 1.30 9.92
N LEU A 151 -3.52 2.34 9.96
CA LEU A 151 -2.91 2.81 11.20
C LEU A 151 -3.96 3.36 12.18
N GLU A 152 -4.96 4.10 11.71
CA GLU A 152 -6.09 4.54 12.56
C GLU A 152 -6.83 3.34 13.17
N THR A 153 -6.94 2.23 12.44
CA THR A 153 -7.63 1.03 12.90
C THR A 153 -6.85 0.31 14.00
N ILE A 154 -5.53 0.22 13.87
CA ILE A 154 -4.67 -0.56 14.79
C ILE A 154 -4.04 0.28 15.90
N PHE A 155 -4.09 1.61 15.80
CA PHE A 155 -3.59 2.56 16.79
C PHE A 155 -4.64 3.64 17.11
N PRO A 156 -5.81 3.27 17.68
CA PRO A 156 -6.91 4.22 17.90
C PRO A 156 -6.58 5.34 18.89
N ASN A 157 -5.55 5.16 19.73
CA ASN A 157 -5.11 6.14 20.72
C ASN A 157 -4.04 7.11 20.19
N TYR A 158 -3.65 6.99 18.92
CA TYR A 158 -2.64 7.85 18.30
C TYR A 158 -3.29 8.75 17.26
N THR A 159 -2.80 9.99 17.17
CA THR A 159 -3.08 10.83 16.00
C THR A 159 -2.17 10.39 14.86
N ILE A 160 -2.75 9.84 13.79
CA ILE A 160 -1.97 9.37 12.65
C ILE A 160 -1.56 10.56 11.78
N LYS A 161 -0.27 10.64 11.45
CA LYS A 161 0.30 11.64 10.55
C LYS A 161 1.19 10.98 9.51
N ALA A 162 1.40 11.66 8.39
CA ALA A 162 2.29 11.21 7.34
C ALA A 162 3.40 12.24 7.14
N LEU A 163 4.65 11.78 7.02
CA LEU A 163 5.74 12.59 6.51
C LEU A 163 6.04 12.14 5.08
N ILE A 164 5.88 13.05 4.12
CA ILE A 164 6.09 12.78 2.70
C ILE A 164 7.38 13.44 2.27
N ILE A 165 8.31 12.68 1.74
CA ILE A 165 9.61 13.18 1.27
C ILE A 165 9.66 13.07 -0.25
N LEU A 166 9.82 14.21 -0.91
CA LEU A 166 9.76 14.34 -2.37
C LEU A 166 10.98 15.09 -2.88
N ASN A 167 11.33 14.86 -4.15
CA ASN A 167 12.29 15.74 -4.82
C ASN A 167 11.66 17.10 -5.14
N GLU A 168 12.49 18.13 -5.17
CA GLU A 168 12.14 19.43 -5.71
C GLU A 168 11.53 19.28 -7.13
N GLY A 169 10.49 20.06 -7.42
CA GLY A 169 9.74 19.96 -8.68
C GLY A 169 8.62 18.90 -8.72
N ALA A 170 8.34 18.19 -7.62
CA ALA A 170 7.17 17.32 -7.53
C ALA A 170 5.85 18.13 -7.66
N THR A 171 4.89 17.61 -8.44
CA THR A 171 3.62 18.27 -8.73
C THR A 171 2.46 17.61 -7.99
N GLY A 172 1.38 18.37 -7.74
CA GLY A 172 0.17 17.86 -7.06
C GLY A 172 0.24 17.83 -5.53
N VAL A 173 1.30 18.38 -4.93
CA VAL A 173 1.53 18.39 -3.48
C VAL A 173 0.44 19.12 -2.70
N LYS A 174 -0.16 20.18 -3.28
CA LYS A 174 -1.28 20.92 -2.68
C LYS A 174 -2.54 20.07 -2.46
N GLN A 175 -2.61 18.88 -3.07
CA GLN A 175 -3.76 17.98 -2.97
C GLN A 175 -3.58 16.91 -1.88
N PHE A 176 -2.49 16.96 -1.10
CA PHE A 176 -2.34 16.06 0.03
C PHE A 176 -3.32 16.39 1.16
N PRO A 177 -3.82 15.37 1.88
CA PRO A 177 -4.63 15.58 3.08
C PRO A 177 -3.89 16.35 4.18
N SER A 178 -4.64 16.93 5.11
CA SER A 178 -4.10 17.73 6.24
C SER A 178 -3.21 16.93 7.21
N TYR A 179 -3.33 15.60 7.23
CA TYR A 179 -2.45 14.75 8.04
C TYR A 179 -1.04 14.60 7.44
N CYS A 180 -0.79 15.10 6.22
CA CYS A 180 0.51 15.03 5.56
C CYS A 180 1.36 16.28 5.81
N LYS A 181 2.58 16.09 6.31
CA LYS A 181 3.66 17.08 6.22
C LYS A 181 4.57 16.72 5.06
N VAL A 182 5.02 17.70 4.29
CA VAL A 182 5.86 17.47 3.10
C VAL A 182 7.24 18.08 3.30
N TRP A 183 8.26 17.31 2.99
CA TRP A 183 9.65 17.74 2.91
C TRP A 183 10.16 17.59 1.48
N PHE A 184 10.95 18.56 1.04
CA PHE A 184 11.59 18.54 -0.27
C PHE A 184 13.09 18.33 -0.14
N THR A 185 13.63 17.43 -0.97
CA THR A 185 15.06 17.19 -1.13
C THR A 185 15.52 17.59 -2.52
N LYS A 186 16.82 17.81 -2.68
CA LYS A 186 17.46 17.87 -4.01
C LYS A 186 17.26 16.55 -4.77
N GLU A 187 17.60 16.55 -6.06
CA GLU A 187 17.60 15.32 -6.86
C GLU A 187 18.64 14.33 -6.32
N PHE A 188 18.21 13.08 -6.15
CA PHE A 188 19.04 11.98 -5.68
C PHE A 188 19.61 11.19 -6.86
N SER A 189 20.83 10.67 -6.70
CA SER A 189 21.45 9.73 -7.64
C SER A 189 22.12 8.58 -6.89
N ALA A 190 21.86 7.35 -7.34
CA ALA A 190 22.48 6.15 -6.80
C ALA A 190 23.83 5.79 -7.47
N ALA A 191 24.37 6.66 -8.34
CA ALA A 191 25.54 6.35 -9.18
C ALA A 191 26.76 5.85 -8.36
N LYS A 192 27.08 6.50 -7.23
CA LYS A 192 28.19 6.10 -6.36
C LYS A 192 28.01 4.71 -5.73
N VAL A 193 26.77 4.37 -5.37
CA VAL A 193 26.44 3.04 -4.81
C VAL A 193 26.52 2.00 -5.92
N PHE A 194 26.01 2.32 -7.11
CA PHE A 194 26.09 1.45 -8.28
C PHE A 194 27.53 1.14 -8.67
N GLU A 195 28.38 2.17 -8.76
CA GLU A 195 29.82 2.06 -9.05
C GLU A 195 30.52 1.12 -8.05
N TYR A 196 30.22 1.23 -6.76
CA TYR A 196 30.79 0.34 -5.75
C TYR A 196 30.36 -1.13 -5.94
N ILE A 197 29.09 -1.36 -6.31
CA ILE A 197 28.55 -2.72 -6.50
C ILE A 197 29.19 -3.39 -7.72
N THR A 198 29.43 -2.65 -8.81
CA THR A 198 29.99 -3.15 -10.07
C THR A 198 31.52 -3.25 -10.07
N THR A 199 32.21 -2.52 -9.19
CA THR A 199 33.67 -2.52 -9.13
C THR A 199 34.24 -3.87 -8.66
N LEU A 200 35.19 -4.42 -9.44
CA LEU A 200 35.89 -5.68 -9.11
C LEU A 200 36.80 -5.57 -7.89
N LYS A 201 37.47 -4.43 -7.71
CA LYS A 201 38.35 -4.15 -6.57
C LYS A 201 37.59 -3.39 -5.49
N LYS A 202 36.83 -4.11 -4.67
CA LYS A 202 36.08 -3.50 -3.57
C LYS A 202 37.03 -3.03 -2.47
N ARG A 203 36.91 -1.75 -2.09
CA ARG A 203 37.53 -1.26 -0.86
C ARG A 203 36.92 -1.95 0.36
N LYS A 204 37.69 -2.05 1.45
CA LYS A 204 37.16 -2.52 2.72
C LYS A 204 36.18 -1.49 3.29
N LEU A 205 34.97 -1.93 3.61
CA LEU A 205 33.97 -1.10 4.27
C LEU A 205 34.28 -0.96 5.76
N LEU A 206 33.93 0.20 6.31
CA LEU A 206 33.83 0.36 7.75
C LEU A 206 32.72 -0.54 8.31
N PRO A 207 32.81 -1.00 9.57
CA PRO A 207 31.75 -1.76 10.21
C PRO A 207 30.40 -1.04 10.19
N LYS A 208 29.30 -1.80 10.20
CA LYS A 208 27.94 -1.27 10.28
C LYS A 208 27.79 -0.39 11.50
N GLU A 209 27.45 0.88 11.30
CA GLU A 209 27.11 1.79 12.40
C GLU A 209 25.65 1.57 12.81
N LYS A 210 25.43 1.12 14.05
CA LYS A 210 24.10 0.96 14.65
C LYS A 210 23.87 2.00 15.73
N ILE A 211 22.76 2.72 15.67
CA ILE A 211 22.40 3.70 16.69
C ILE A 211 21.86 2.98 17.95
N GLN A 212 22.52 3.18 19.09
CA GLN A 212 22.19 2.56 20.38
C GLN A 212 21.36 3.47 21.31
N SER A 213 20.41 4.21 20.74
CA SER A 213 19.53 5.09 21.53
C SER A 213 18.30 4.34 22.06
N LYS A 214 17.86 4.68 23.28
CA LYS A 214 16.60 4.17 23.86
C LYS A 214 15.35 4.54 23.05
N LYS A 215 15.45 5.54 22.15
CA LYS A 215 14.39 5.89 21.20
C LYS A 215 14.20 4.82 20.13
N MET A 216 15.21 3.99 19.85
CA MET A 216 15.18 3.01 18.78
C MET A 216 14.51 1.73 19.26
N ILE A 217 13.37 1.38 18.65
CA ILE A 217 12.57 0.22 19.04
C ILE A 217 12.30 -0.70 17.86
N GLU A 218 12.14 -2.00 18.13
CA GLU A 218 11.73 -2.95 17.10
C GLU A 218 10.21 -2.89 16.88
N ALA A 219 9.77 -3.06 15.63
CA ALA A 219 8.36 -2.89 15.22
C ALA A 219 7.38 -3.75 16.04
N HIS A 220 7.78 -4.97 16.41
CA HIS A 220 6.94 -5.93 17.14
C HIS A 220 6.67 -5.56 18.59
N THR A 221 7.40 -4.59 19.15
CA THR A 221 7.24 -4.13 20.54
C THR A 221 6.06 -3.16 20.70
N LEU A 222 5.55 -2.62 19.59
CA LEU A 222 4.38 -1.76 19.59
C LEU A 222 3.14 -2.57 19.97
N LYS A 223 2.35 -2.03 20.90
CA LYS A 223 1.06 -2.62 21.28
C LYS A 223 -0.02 -2.11 20.33
N LEU A 224 -0.62 -3.02 19.57
CA LEU A 224 -1.66 -2.71 18.61
C LEU A 224 -3.04 -3.05 19.17
N HIS A 225 -4.05 -2.30 18.75
CA HIS A 225 -5.44 -2.69 18.90
C HIS A 225 -5.72 -3.94 18.03
N PRO A 226 -6.36 -4.99 18.56
CA PRO A 226 -6.62 -6.21 17.81
C PRO A 226 -7.42 -5.95 16.53
N PHE A 227 -6.87 -6.34 15.39
CA PHE A 227 -7.54 -6.20 14.10
C PHE A 227 -7.47 -7.51 13.30
N ARG A 228 -8.65 -8.12 13.06
CA ARG A 228 -8.78 -9.39 12.35
C ARG A 228 -9.30 -9.16 10.93
N TYR A 229 -8.39 -8.87 10.00
CA TYR A 229 -8.67 -8.47 8.62
C TYR A 229 -9.81 -9.25 7.93
N TYR A 230 -9.72 -10.57 7.86
CA TYR A 230 -10.73 -11.38 7.16
C TYR A 230 -12.05 -11.50 7.92
N ASN A 231 -12.02 -11.51 9.26
CA ASN A 231 -13.22 -11.52 10.09
C ASN A 231 -14.00 -10.21 9.94
N THR A 232 -13.29 -9.07 9.95
CA THR A 232 -13.90 -7.76 9.72
C THR A 232 -14.52 -7.69 8.33
N MET A 233 -13.82 -8.17 7.29
CA MET A 233 -14.37 -8.23 5.93
C MET A 233 -15.64 -9.10 5.87
N SER A 234 -15.63 -10.28 6.49
CA SER A 234 -16.82 -11.14 6.60
C SER A 234 -17.98 -10.46 7.30
N TRP A 235 -17.72 -9.76 8.41
CA TRP A 235 -18.73 -9.02 9.16
C TRP A 235 -19.32 -7.88 8.33
N ILE A 236 -18.50 -7.12 7.60
CA ILE A 236 -18.96 -6.06 6.69
C ILE A 236 -19.86 -6.64 5.60
N THR A 237 -19.44 -7.71 4.92
CA THR A 237 -20.25 -8.37 3.89
C THR A 237 -21.60 -8.87 4.43
N LYS A 238 -21.61 -9.48 5.63
CA LYS A 238 -22.85 -9.90 6.30
C LYS A 238 -23.75 -8.73 6.66
N SER A 239 -23.19 -7.65 7.22
CA SER A 239 -23.94 -6.48 7.68
C SER A 239 -24.53 -5.68 6.52
N LEU A 240 -23.78 -5.53 5.42
CA LEU A 240 -24.28 -4.90 4.19
C LEU A 240 -25.47 -5.64 3.58
N ARG A 241 -25.57 -6.95 3.80
CA ARG A 241 -26.60 -7.85 3.25
C ARG A 241 -27.59 -8.38 4.29
N GLY A 242 -27.53 -7.86 5.53
CA GLY A 242 -28.27 -8.41 6.66
C GLY A 242 -29.73 -7.94 6.77
N GLU A 243 -30.08 -6.83 6.13
CA GLU A 243 -31.43 -6.25 6.20
C GLU A 243 -32.36 -6.93 5.19
N LYS A 244 -33.46 -7.53 5.67
CA LYS A 244 -34.43 -8.25 4.81
C LYS A 244 -35.10 -7.35 3.76
N ASN A 245 -35.32 -6.08 4.08
CA ASN A 245 -36.08 -5.13 3.25
C ASN A 245 -35.19 -4.31 2.30
N HIS A 246 -33.87 -4.37 2.45
CA HIS A 246 -32.95 -3.56 1.67
C HIS A 246 -31.96 -4.44 0.91
N ILE A 247 -31.76 -4.14 -0.38
CA ILE A 247 -30.76 -4.84 -1.20
C ILE A 247 -29.34 -4.56 -0.66
N ILE A 248 -29.13 -3.40 -0.07
CA ILE A 248 -27.91 -3.08 0.65
C ILE A 248 -28.21 -2.10 1.78
N ASN A 249 -27.59 -2.33 2.94
CA ASN A 249 -27.70 -1.40 4.07
C ASN A 249 -26.84 -0.14 3.82
N MET A 250 -27.46 0.88 3.20
CA MET A 250 -26.79 2.15 2.90
C MET A 250 -26.42 2.92 4.17
N LYS A 251 -27.23 2.85 5.24
CA LYS A 251 -26.91 3.51 6.51
C LYS A 251 -25.63 2.96 7.11
N PHE A 252 -25.47 1.64 7.11
CA PHE A 252 -24.25 0.98 7.54
C PHE A 252 -23.07 1.34 6.64
N LEU A 253 -23.23 1.20 5.31
CA LEU A 253 -22.18 1.51 4.33
C LEU A 253 -21.63 2.92 4.52
N MET A 254 -22.51 3.90 4.70
CA MET A 254 -22.14 5.32 4.76
C MET A 254 -21.73 5.81 6.15
N SER A 255 -21.75 4.94 7.17
CA SER A 255 -21.27 5.32 8.51
C SER A 255 -19.75 5.54 8.53
N ASP A 256 -19.27 6.48 9.35
CA ASP A 256 -17.85 6.87 9.41
C ASP A 256 -16.92 5.69 9.68
N ALA A 257 -17.32 4.80 10.61
CA ALA A 257 -16.54 3.62 10.95
C ALA A 257 -16.37 2.69 9.73
N ILE A 258 -17.42 2.50 8.94
CA ILE A 258 -17.40 1.65 7.76
C ILE A 258 -16.68 2.33 6.60
N GLN A 259 -16.80 3.65 6.46
CA GLN A 259 -16.04 4.42 5.49
C GLN A 259 -14.52 4.37 5.76
N ARG A 260 -14.09 4.34 7.03
CA ARG A 260 -12.68 4.09 7.39
C ARG A 260 -12.23 2.70 6.95
N TYR A 261 -13.02 1.66 7.19
CA TYR A 261 -12.70 0.34 6.65
C TYR A 261 -12.72 0.34 5.12
N HIS A 262 -13.61 1.07 4.47
CA HIS A 262 -13.66 1.13 3.00
C HIS A 262 -12.39 1.75 2.44
N ASN A 263 -11.84 2.77 3.11
CA ASN A 263 -10.55 3.35 2.78
C ASN A 263 -9.39 2.34 2.91
N LEU A 264 -9.47 1.41 3.87
CA LEU A 264 -8.49 0.34 4.07
C LEU A 264 -8.60 -0.78 3.02
N TYR A 265 -9.79 -1.35 2.83
CA TYR A 265 -10.00 -2.47 1.91
C TYR A 265 -10.07 -2.03 0.44
N ASN A 266 -10.36 -0.75 0.19
CA ASN A 266 -10.76 -0.15 -1.09
C ASN A 266 -12.08 -0.70 -1.68
N LYS A 267 -12.48 -1.91 -1.28
CA LYS A 267 -13.65 -2.61 -1.81
C LYS A 267 -14.37 -3.45 -0.76
N PHE A 268 -15.69 -3.52 -0.87
CA PHE A 268 -16.52 -4.42 -0.09
C PHE A 268 -17.30 -5.36 -0.98
N TYR A 269 -17.28 -6.64 -0.67
CA TYR A 269 -17.99 -7.67 -1.43
C TYR A 269 -19.42 -7.80 -0.92
N ILE A 270 -20.38 -7.81 -1.84
CA ILE A 270 -21.81 -7.73 -1.50
C ILE A 270 -22.63 -8.91 -2.04
N GLY A 271 -22.07 -9.72 -2.92
CA GLY A 271 -22.79 -10.86 -3.49
C GLY A 271 -22.08 -11.46 -4.69
N PHE A 272 -22.81 -12.33 -5.38
CA PHE A 272 -22.38 -12.88 -6.66
C PHE A 272 -23.56 -12.99 -7.62
N ILE A 273 -23.28 -13.09 -8.90
CA ILE A 273 -24.25 -13.36 -9.97
C ILE A 273 -23.67 -14.42 -10.90
N ALA A 274 -24.52 -15.30 -11.44
CA ALA A 274 -24.07 -16.26 -12.44
C ALA A 274 -23.69 -15.54 -13.75
N LEU A 275 -22.60 -15.96 -14.39
CA LEU A 275 -22.06 -15.28 -15.57
C LEU A 275 -23.09 -15.11 -16.69
N LYS A 276 -23.90 -16.13 -16.97
CA LYS A 276 -24.96 -16.09 -18.00
C LYS A 276 -25.88 -14.86 -17.91
N HIS A 277 -26.10 -14.32 -16.71
CA HIS A 277 -26.97 -13.17 -16.50
C HIS A 277 -26.29 -11.83 -16.76
N ILE A 278 -24.96 -11.76 -16.80
CA ILE A 278 -24.20 -10.51 -16.90
C ILE A 278 -23.14 -10.49 -18.01
N LYS A 279 -22.94 -11.62 -18.71
CA LYS A 279 -21.98 -11.83 -19.80
C LYS A 279 -21.96 -10.68 -20.81
N ASN A 280 -23.14 -10.30 -21.31
CA ASN A 280 -23.28 -9.22 -22.31
C ASN A 280 -22.85 -7.86 -21.76
N SER A 281 -23.18 -7.57 -20.49
CA SER A 281 -22.76 -6.32 -19.84
C SER A 281 -21.24 -6.25 -19.62
N LEU A 282 -20.59 -7.40 -19.45
CA LEU A 282 -19.14 -7.51 -19.30
C LEU A 282 -18.41 -7.81 -20.62
N LYS A 283 -19.11 -7.78 -21.77
CA LYS A 283 -18.53 -8.03 -23.10
C LYS A 283 -17.64 -9.29 -23.14
N ILE A 284 -18.06 -10.35 -22.44
CA ILE A 284 -17.33 -11.62 -22.35
C ILE A 284 -17.65 -12.47 -23.57
N GLN A 285 -16.61 -13.01 -24.21
CA GLN A 285 -16.76 -13.84 -25.41
C GLN A 285 -17.37 -15.20 -25.10
N ASP A 286 -18.02 -15.80 -26.09
CA ASP A 286 -18.52 -17.18 -25.98
C ASP A 286 -17.36 -18.16 -25.76
N GLY A 287 -17.53 -19.09 -24.82
CA GLY A 287 -16.51 -20.07 -24.44
C GLY A 287 -15.37 -19.54 -23.55
N GLU A 288 -15.29 -18.25 -23.23
CA GLU A 288 -14.21 -17.71 -22.38
C GLU A 288 -14.27 -18.25 -20.94
N TYR A 289 -15.47 -18.46 -20.41
CA TYR A 289 -15.74 -19.01 -19.07
C TYR A 289 -16.99 -19.89 -19.08
N ASP A 290 -17.13 -20.71 -18.04
CA ASP A 290 -18.36 -21.46 -17.75
C ASP A 290 -19.54 -20.50 -17.50
N GLU A 291 -20.72 -20.81 -18.03
CA GLU A 291 -21.90 -19.95 -17.94
C GLU A 291 -22.45 -19.80 -16.52
N ASN A 292 -22.25 -20.80 -15.68
CA ASN A 292 -22.62 -20.79 -14.26
C ASN A 292 -21.46 -20.31 -13.37
N GLN A 293 -20.34 -19.88 -13.95
CA GLN A 293 -19.23 -19.27 -13.22
C GLN A 293 -19.74 -18.12 -12.36
N ARG A 294 -19.40 -18.15 -11.06
CA ARG A 294 -19.75 -17.07 -10.12
C ARG A 294 -18.94 -15.83 -10.47
N VAL A 295 -19.65 -14.74 -10.74
CA VAL A 295 -19.10 -13.39 -10.83
C VAL A 295 -19.32 -12.69 -9.49
N VAL A 296 -18.25 -12.49 -8.73
CA VAL A 296 -18.32 -11.81 -7.43
C VAL A 296 -18.52 -10.31 -7.66
N VAL A 297 -19.51 -9.73 -6.99
CA VAL A 297 -19.87 -8.32 -7.10
C VAL A 297 -19.33 -7.56 -5.88
N ALA A 298 -18.63 -6.46 -6.13
CA ALA A 298 -18.03 -5.63 -5.11
C ALA A 298 -18.39 -4.15 -5.27
N LEU A 299 -18.28 -3.41 -4.18
CA LEU A 299 -18.39 -1.96 -4.08
C LEU A 299 -17.00 -1.38 -3.90
N GLU A 300 -16.48 -0.74 -4.93
CA GLU A 300 -15.16 -0.11 -4.92
C GLU A 300 -15.28 1.39 -4.67
N LYS A 301 -14.51 1.90 -3.72
CA LYS A 301 -14.45 3.33 -3.42
C LYS A 301 -13.36 3.96 -4.28
N LYS A 302 -13.76 4.82 -5.21
CA LYS A 302 -12.84 5.61 -6.02
C LYS A 302 -12.13 6.66 -5.16
N PHE A 303 -11.09 7.24 -5.74
CA PHE A 303 -10.35 8.32 -5.11
C PHE A 303 -11.20 9.58 -4.87
N SER A 304 -12.18 9.83 -5.72
CA SER A 304 -13.20 10.87 -5.57
C SER A 304 -14.21 10.59 -4.46
N ASP A 305 -14.05 9.49 -3.71
CA ASP A 305 -14.99 8.96 -2.72
C ASP A 305 -16.33 8.47 -3.29
N GLU A 306 -16.49 8.51 -4.62
CA GLU A 306 -17.56 7.80 -5.33
C GLU A 306 -17.42 6.29 -5.09
N ILE A 307 -18.51 5.63 -4.69
CA ILE A 307 -18.56 4.18 -4.57
C ILE A 307 -19.22 3.60 -5.82
N VAL A 308 -18.53 2.70 -6.53
CA VAL A 308 -19.00 2.08 -7.77
C VAL A 308 -19.04 0.56 -7.67
N VAL A 309 -19.83 -0.06 -8.54
CA VAL A 309 -19.92 -1.53 -8.61
C VAL A 309 -18.84 -2.08 -9.56
N THR A 310 -18.06 -3.04 -9.08
CA THR A 310 -17.07 -3.79 -9.87
C THR A 310 -17.28 -5.29 -9.74
N TYR A 311 -16.68 -6.04 -10.68
CA TYR A 311 -16.95 -7.46 -10.85
C TYR A 311 -15.65 -8.27 -10.89
N TYR A 312 -15.67 -9.43 -10.26
CA TYR A 312 -14.51 -10.30 -10.12
C TYR A 312 -14.85 -11.70 -10.62
N ILE A 313 -14.05 -12.21 -11.56
CA ILE A 313 -14.15 -13.58 -12.06
C ILE A 313 -12.91 -14.34 -11.61
N GLN A 314 -13.11 -15.24 -10.64
CA GLN A 314 -12.06 -16.10 -10.14
C GLN A 314 -12.08 -17.42 -10.89
N ILE A 315 -11.02 -17.70 -11.65
CA ILE A 315 -10.92 -18.94 -12.42
C ILE A 315 -10.26 -20.05 -11.59
N ASN A 316 -9.27 -19.69 -10.77
CA ASN A 316 -8.67 -20.59 -9.78
C ASN A 316 -8.04 -19.79 -8.63
N ARG A 317 -7.38 -20.48 -7.69
CA ARG A 317 -6.76 -19.87 -6.50
C ARG A 317 -5.72 -18.78 -6.77
N LYS A 318 -5.14 -18.72 -7.98
CA LYS A 318 -4.12 -17.73 -8.36
C LYS A 318 -4.53 -16.86 -9.55
N ARG A 319 -5.66 -17.14 -10.21
CA ARG A 319 -6.08 -16.45 -11.43
C ARG A 319 -7.42 -15.74 -11.21
N LEU A 320 -7.35 -14.42 -11.15
CA LEU A 320 -8.47 -13.52 -10.89
C LEU A 320 -8.47 -12.36 -11.90
N TYR A 321 -9.62 -12.06 -12.47
CA TYR A 321 -9.84 -10.90 -13.32
C TYR A 321 -10.82 -9.93 -12.67
N LEU A 322 -10.48 -8.64 -12.71
CA LEU A 322 -11.37 -7.52 -12.40
C LEU A 322 -11.97 -7.00 -13.69
N TYR A 323 -13.28 -6.77 -13.66
CA TYR A 323 -14.04 -6.05 -14.66
C TYR A 323 -14.64 -4.80 -14.01
N SER A 324 -14.26 -3.64 -14.52
CA SER A 324 -14.69 -2.32 -14.02
C SER A 324 -15.03 -1.38 -15.16
N PHE A 325 -15.78 -0.32 -14.88
CA PHE A 325 -16.11 0.72 -15.86
C PHE A 325 -15.34 1.99 -15.52
N ASN A 326 -14.68 2.59 -16.51
CA ASN A 326 -14.02 3.88 -16.33
C ASN A 326 -15.05 5.02 -16.31
N ASP A 327 -14.59 6.25 -16.11
CA ASP A 327 -15.47 7.43 -16.04
C ASP A 327 -16.20 7.72 -17.36
N SER A 328 -15.66 7.26 -18.49
CA SER A 328 -16.31 7.32 -19.82
C SER A 328 -17.32 6.18 -20.05
N GLY A 329 -17.51 5.28 -19.08
CA GLY A 329 -18.38 4.11 -19.23
C GLY A 329 -17.79 2.94 -20.03
N ASN A 330 -16.50 3.01 -20.38
CA ASN A 330 -15.80 1.93 -21.07
C ASN A 330 -15.40 0.83 -20.08
N LEU A 331 -15.63 -0.41 -20.48
CA LEU A 331 -15.24 -1.59 -19.73
C LEU A 331 -13.70 -1.75 -19.75
N GLN A 332 -13.13 -2.01 -18.58
CA GLN A 332 -11.74 -2.36 -18.38
C GLN A 332 -11.65 -3.76 -17.77
N LYS A 333 -10.78 -4.59 -18.34
CA LYS A 333 -10.44 -5.93 -17.84
C LYS A 333 -9.00 -5.91 -17.34
N GLU A 334 -8.80 -6.24 -16.07
CA GLU A 334 -7.49 -6.24 -15.42
C GLU A 334 -7.21 -7.61 -14.79
N LYS A 335 -6.09 -8.24 -15.14
CA LYS A 335 -5.60 -9.44 -14.45
C LYS A 335 -4.97 -9.02 -13.12
N LYS A 336 -5.44 -9.58 -12.01
CA LYS A 336 -4.88 -9.30 -10.69
C LYS A 336 -3.64 -10.15 -10.40
N ASP A 337 -2.74 -9.59 -9.59
CA ASP A 337 -1.54 -10.28 -9.13
C ASP A 337 -1.92 -11.58 -8.40
N PRO A 338 -1.41 -12.75 -8.83
CA PRO A 338 -1.68 -14.05 -8.20
C PRO A 338 -1.32 -14.12 -6.71
N TYR A 339 -0.39 -13.28 -6.26
CA TYR A 339 0.07 -13.21 -4.87
C TYR A 339 -0.51 -12.01 -4.11
N GLY A 340 -1.27 -11.16 -4.79
CA GLY A 340 -1.91 -9.99 -4.22
C GLY A 340 -3.05 -10.36 -3.25
N ILE A 341 -3.28 -9.49 -2.27
CA ILE A 341 -4.30 -9.69 -1.24
C ILE A 341 -5.71 -9.87 -1.83
N THR A 342 -6.03 -9.16 -2.91
CA THR A 342 -7.33 -9.21 -3.59
C THR A 342 -7.72 -10.63 -4.01
N VAL A 343 -6.76 -11.46 -4.43
CA VAL A 343 -7.03 -12.88 -4.78
C VAL A 343 -7.51 -13.66 -3.57
N THR A 344 -6.85 -13.47 -2.43
CA THR A 344 -7.22 -14.13 -1.17
C THR A 344 -8.53 -13.59 -0.59
N GLU A 345 -8.82 -12.31 -0.77
CA GLU A 345 -10.07 -11.68 -0.34
C GLU A 345 -11.27 -12.23 -1.12
N VAL A 346 -11.18 -12.27 -2.46
CA VAL A 346 -12.22 -12.83 -3.32
C VAL A 346 -12.42 -14.31 -2.99
N PHE A 347 -11.34 -15.08 -2.83
CA PHE A 347 -11.44 -16.49 -2.45
C PHE A 347 -12.18 -16.67 -1.12
N HIS A 348 -11.81 -15.88 -0.11
CA HIS A 348 -12.41 -15.93 1.23
C HIS A 348 -13.92 -15.61 1.19
N ILE A 349 -14.30 -14.52 0.52
CA ILE A 349 -15.72 -14.13 0.46
C ILE A 349 -16.53 -15.04 -0.44
N ASN A 350 -15.97 -15.52 -1.56
CA ASN A 350 -16.66 -16.47 -2.43
C ASN A 350 -17.00 -17.78 -1.69
N LYS A 351 -16.13 -18.25 -0.79
CA LYS A 351 -16.40 -19.39 0.09
C LYS A 351 -17.46 -19.09 1.16
N LEU A 352 -17.53 -17.84 1.63
CA LEU A 352 -18.51 -17.42 2.65
C LEU A 352 -19.93 -17.27 2.10
N MET A 353 -20.07 -16.86 0.85
CA MET A 353 -21.37 -16.55 0.24
C MET A 353 -22.15 -17.82 -0.16
N ASP A 354 -23.34 -17.98 0.39
CA ASP A 354 -24.36 -18.97 0.00
C ASP A 354 -25.41 -18.37 -0.95
N ALA A 355 -26.49 -19.09 -1.25
CA ALA A 355 -27.56 -18.64 -2.16
C ALA A 355 -28.21 -17.29 -1.75
N LYS A 356 -28.16 -16.88 -0.47
CA LYS A 356 -28.74 -15.60 -0.01
C LYS A 356 -27.98 -14.38 -0.54
N TYR A 357 -26.76 -14.59 -1.00
CA TYR A 357 -25.89 -13.57 -1.60
C TYR A 357 -26.03 -13.49 -3.12
N GLU A 358 -26.91 -14.28 -3.72
CA GLU A 358 -27.17 -14.21 -5.15
C GLU A 358 -27.89 -12.90 -5.51
N LEU A 359 -27.33 -12.19 -6.48
CA LEU A 359 -27.83 -10.93 -6.99
C LEU A 359 -28.44 -11.15 -8.37
N SER A 360 -29.56 -10.48 -8.62
CA SER A 360 -30.13 -10.35 -9.96
C SER A 360 -29.62 -9.07 -10.63
N VAL A 361 -29.71 -9.01 -11.97
CA VAL A 361 -29.37 -7.80 -12.74
C VAL A 361 -30.18 -6.59 -12.24
N SER A 362 -31.46 -6.78 -11.91
CA SER A 362 -32.31 -5.74 -11.33
C SER A 362 -31.75 -5.21 -10.01
N LYS A 363 -31.38 -6.09 -9.07
CA LYS A 363 -30.78 -5.70 -7.79
C LYS A 363 -29.48 -4.90 -7.99
N ILE A 364 -28.64 -5.32 -8.93
CA ILE A 364 -27.39 -4.61 -9.27
C ILE A 364 -27.67 -3.21 -9.82
N LYS A 365 -28.67 -3.07 -10.70
CA LYS A 365 -29.09 -1.75 -11.21
C LYS A 365 -29.58 -0.84 -10.08
N THR A 366 -30.39 -1.37 -9.15
CA THR A 366 -30.85 -0.61 -7.98
C THR A 366 -29.69 -0.18 -7.09
N ILE A 367 -28.72 -1.07 -6.81
CA ILE A 367 -27.50 -0.71 -6.05
C ILE A 367 -26.75 0.42 -6.74
N LYS A 368 -26.49 0.32 -8.05
CA LYS A 368 -25.80 1.38 -8.82
C LYS A 368 -26.52 2.72 -8.71
N LYS A 369 -27.86 2.72 -8.80
CA LYS A 369 -28.68 3.92 -8.64
C LYS A 369 -28.53 4.54 -7.24
N LEU A 370 -28.66 3.74 -6.19
CA LEU A 370 -28.53 4.22 -4.79
C LEU A 370 -27.15 4.81 -4.50
N LEU A 371 -26.09 4.19 -5.01
CA LEU A 371 -24.72 4.70 -4.84
C LEU A 371 -24.52 6.03 -5.56
N LYS A 372 -25.04 6.16 -6.79
CA LYS A 372 -24.97 7.41 -7.56
C LYS A 372 -25.71 8.55 -6.85
N GLU A 373 -26.94 8.30 -6.40
CA GLU A 373 -27.75 9.28 -5.66
C GLU A 373 -27.07 9.67 -4.33
N SER A 374 -26.48 8.72 -3.61
CA SER A 374 -25.74 9.02 -2.39
C SER A 374 -24.52 9.90 -2.64
N TYR A 375 -23.77 9.65 -3.72
CA TYR A 375 -22.61 10.46 -4.06
C TYR A 375 -23.01 11.88 -4.50
N GLN A 376 -24.10 12.02 -5.24
CA GLN A 376 -24.62 13.33 -5.66
C GLN A 376 -25.11 14.19 -4.48
N ARG A 377 -25.68 13.58 -3.43
CA ARG A 377 -26.12 14.31 -2.23
C ARG A 377 -24.98 14.80 -1.33
N ASN A 378 -23.81 14.17 -1.42
CA ASN A 378 -22.66 14.45 -0.56
C ASN A 378 -21.58 15.29 -1.27
N LYS A 379 -21.81 15.68 -2.53
CA LYS A 379 -21.06 16.74 -3.21
C LYS A 379 -21.70 18.08 -2.90
#